data_AF-A0AA97ACR6-F1
#
_entry.id   AF-A0AA97ACR6-F1
#
_cell.length_a   1.000
_cell.length_b   1.000
_cell.length_c   1.000
_cell.angle_alpha   90.00
_cell.angle_beta   90.00
_cell.angle_gamma   90.00
#
_symmetry.space_group_name_H-M   'P 1'
#
loop_
_entity.id
_entity.type
_entity.pdbx_description
1 polymer ?
#
loop_
_entity_poly.entity_id
_entity_poly.type
_entity_poly.pdbx_seq_one_letter_code
_entity_poly.pdbx_strand_id
1 'polypeptide(L)'
;MEDKYKNIIEDAQELSRKWNVLVLIFGFPALIGFLLFGGFFVSTFGKSVSLSGELNSVSVTGLEYLIGLPNVFWGWLFVFSWFLYSIAYRMMHRNIIKAYLLNQIILLMMVIPIYYSIFYGIQFFVPFLLVRVLNWLMFVASLVYVFWHYVSKTVQSLPISSRITSKQLSTVLLVLWGISALSSLIHDGFQNILASVLLAAMPIFPPLIVIVFTLTFRGILSTLLALNVLNADQEKYRKEFGYSVEDWYGKKSQRYKESLGK
;
A
#
# COMPACT_ATOMS: atom_id res chain seq x y z
N MET A 1 21.19 7.56 -12.02
CA MET A 1 20.98 7.60 -10.56
C MET A 1 20.64 9.02 -10.10
N GLU A 2 21.33 10.04 -10.62
CA GLU A 2 20.98 11.46 -10.40
C GLU A 2 19.52 11.79 -10.71
N ASP A 3 19.01 11.37 -11.87
CA ASP A 3 17.62 11.65 -12.27
C ASP A 3 16.59 11.14 -11.25
N LYS A 4 16.88 10.00 -10.62
CA LYS A 4 16.00 9.41 -9.61
C LYS A 4 15.97 10.26 -8.33
N TYR A 5 17.12 10.75 -7.87
CA TYR A 5 17.19 11.60 -6.69
C TYR A 5 16.52 12.95 -6.95
N LYS A 6 16.74 13.53 -8.13
CA LYS A 6 16.12 14.77 -8.55
C LYS A 6 14.59 14.67 -8.55
N ASN A 7 14.02 13.63 -9.18
CA ASN A 7 12.57 13.42 -9.20
C ASN A 7 11.99 13.28 -7.78
N ILE A 8 12.66 12.53 -6.90
CA ILE A 8 12.21 12.37 -5.50
C ILE A 8 12.22 13.70 -4.73
N ILE A 9 13.20 14.56 -4.99
CA ILE A 9 13.27 15.89 -4.38
C ILE A 9 12.14 16.79 -4.91
N GLU A 10 11.91 16.77 -6.22
CA GLU A 10 10.83 17.53 -6.86
C GLU A 10 9.46 17.10 -6.30
N ASP A 11 9.21 15.79 -6.19
CA ASP A 11 8.00 15.23 -5.56
C ASP A 11 7.85 15.72 -4.11
N ALA A 12 8.94 15.71 -3.33
CA ALA A 12 8.92 16.15 -1.95
C ALA A 12 8.60 17.64 -1.83
N GLN A 13 9.11 18.47 -2.74
CA GLN A 13 8.82 19.90 -2.80
C GLN A 13 7.38 20.18 -3.25
N GLU A 14 6.90 19.50 -4.27
CA GLU A 14 5.52 19.64 -4.75
C GLU A 14 4.53 19.26 -3.64
N LEU A 15 4.77 18.13 -2.97
CA LEU A 15 3.97 17.70 -1.84
C LEU A 15 4.01 18.75 -0.72
N SER A 16 5.19 19.32 -0.44
CA SER A 16 5.34 20.35 0.57
C SER A 16 4.55 21.63 0.28
N ARG A 17 4.41 22.00 -0.99
CA ARG A 17 3.62 23.19 -1.37
C ARG A 17 2.13 22.97 -1.16
N LYS A 18 1.64 21.73 -1.28
CA LYS A 18 0.23 21.38 -1.12
C LYS A 18 -0.19 21.25 0.35
N TRP A 19 0.73 20.99 1.26
CA TRP A 19 0.43 20.76 2.68
C TRP A 19 0.14 22.08 3.41
N ASN A 20 -1.15 22.35 3.62
CA ASN A 20 -1.63 23.44 4.45
C ASN A 20 -2.40 22.91 5.69
N VAL A 21 -2.88 23.81 6.55
CA VAL A 21 -3.62 23.43 7.76
C VAL A 21 -4.91 22.68 7.44
N LEU A 22 -5.57 22.96 6.30
CA LEU A 22 -6.77 22.23 5.87
C LEU A 22 -6.43 20.78 5.50
N VAL A 23 -5.29 20.54 4.86
CA VAL A 23 -4.81 19.18 4.58
C VAL A 23 -4.53 18.43 5.88
N LEU A 24 -4.04 19.09 6.93
CA LEU A 24 -3.84 18.44 8.23
C LEU A 24 -5.14 18.00 8.89
N ILE A 25 -6.17 18.85 8.86
CA ILE A 25 -7.44 18.63 9.57
C ILE A 25 -8.40 17.74 8.77
N PHE A 26 -8.45 17.90 7.45
CA PHE A 26 -9.41 17.18 6.60
C PHE A 26 -8.71 16.23 5.64
N GLY A 27 -7.61 16.66 5.02
CA GLY A 27 -6.90 15.88 4.00
C GLY A 27 -6.32 14.57 4.53
N PHE A 28 -5.51 14.61 5.60
CA PHE A 28 -4.89 13.40 6.15
C PHE A 28 -5.92 12.45 6.77
N PRO A 29 -6.88 12.89 7.60
CA PRO A 29 -7.94 11.99 8.07
C PRO A 29 -8.70 11.32 6.94
N ALA A 30 -9.04 12.06 5.88
CA ALA A 30 -9.72 11.49 4.72
C ALA A 30 -8.84 10.46 3.98
N LEU A 31 -7.56 10.78 3.74
CA LEU A 31 -6.59 9.87 3.11
C LEU A 31 -6.42 8.59 3.92
N ILE A 32 -6.16 8.72 5.22
CA ILE A 32 -5.98 7.57 6.12
C ILE A 32 -7.26 6.75 6.16
N GLY A 33 -8.41 7.40 6.32
CA GLY A 33 -9.71 6.73 6.33
C GLY A 33 -9.96 5.94 5.05
N PHE A 34 -9.72 6.55 3.89
CA PHE A 34 -9.86 5.90 2.59
C PHE A 34 -8.93 4.68 2.44
N LEU A 35 -7.66 4.81 2.83
CA LEU A 35 -6.70 3.71 2.75
C LEU A 35 -7.08 2.56 3.68
N LEU A 36 -7.37 2.87 4.95
CA LEU A 36 -7.72 1.86 5.96
C LEU A 36 -9.08 1.21 5.67
N PHE A 37 -10.00 1.92 5.02
CA PHE A 37 -11.31 1.39 4.63
C PHE A 37 -11.18 0.12 3.81
N GLY A 38 -10.25 0.04 2.85
CA GLY A 38 -10.06 -1.16 2.04
C GLY A 38 -9.74 -2.40 2.87
N GLY A 39 -8.82 -2.29 3.83
CA GLY A 39 -8.45 -3.40 4.72
C GLY A 39 -9.55 -3.76 5.73
N PHE A 40 -10.15 -2.74 6.35
CA PHE A 40 -11.22 -2.91 7.33
C PHE A 40 -12.50 -3.50 6.71
N PHE A 41 -12.95 -2.94 5.58
CA PHE A 41 -14.18 -3.34 4.91
C PHE A 41 -14.10 -4.78 4.41
N VAL A 42 -13.06 -5.13 3.66
CA VAL A 42 -12.95 -6.46 3.04
C VAL A 42 -12.89 -7.57 4.10
N SER A 43 -12.15 -7.36 5.18
CA SER A 43 -12.05 -8.33 6.29
C SER A 43 -13.35 -8.47 7.08
N THR A 44 -13.98 -7.33 7.43
CA THR A 44 -15.25 -7.33 8.19
C THR A 44 -16.39 -7.90 7.35
N PHE A 45 -16.46 -7.54 6.07
CA PHE A 45 -17.46 -8.02 5.14
C PHE A 45 -17.35 -9.53 4.95
N GLY A 46 -16.15 -10.05 4.62
CA GLY A 46 -15.94 -11.49 4.46
C GLY A 46 -16.32 -12.28 5.72
N LYS A 47 -15.91 -11.79 6.90
CA LYS A 47 -16.29 -12.40 8.18
C LYS A 47 -17.80 -12.39 8.40
N SER A 48 -18.47 -11.28 8.12
CA SER A 48 -19.92 -11.16 8.31
C SER A 48 -20.72 -12.10 7.40
N VAL A 49 -20.32 -12.22 6.12
CA VAL A 49 -20.95 -13.13 5.16
C VAL A 49 -20.79 -14.58 5.64
N SER A 50 -19.58 -14.97 6.04
CA SER A 50 -19.32 -16.34 6.53
C SER A 50 -20.11 -16.67 7.81
N LEU A 51 -20.28 -15.72 8.73
CA LEU A 51 -21.08 -15.91 9.96
C LEU A 51 -22.59 -15.93 9.71
N SER A 52 -23.07 -15.17 8.72
CA SER A 52 -24.50 -15.06 8.40
C SER A 52 -25.11 -16.31 7.78
N GLY A 53 -24.29 -17.18 7.18
CA GLY A 53 -24.78 -18.33 6.44
C GLY A 53 -25.26 -18.02 5.01
N GLU A 54 -25.27 -16.74 4.61
CA GLU A 54 -25.71 -16.29 3.28
C GLU A 54 -24.60 -16.48 2.22
N LEU A 55 -24.98 -16.60 0.94
CA LEU A 55 -24.06 -16.73 -0.21
C LEU A 55 -23.14 -17.97 -0.19
N ASN A 56 -23.69 -19.19 -0.15
CA ASN A 56 -22.89 -20.43 -0.15
C ASN A 56 -21.76 -20.36 0.90
N SER A 57 -22.09 -19.87 2.09
CA SER A 57 -21.14 -19.54 3.15
C SER A 57 -20.26 -20.74 3.47
N VAL A 58 -18.97 -20.58 3.26
CA VAL A 58 -18.00 -21.60 3.65
C VAL A 58 -17.69 -21.31 5.11
N SER A 59 -18.05 -22.22 6.00
CA SER A 59 -17.64 -22.14 7.40
C SER A 59 -16.13 -22.30 7.46
N VAL A 60 -15.46 -21.15 7.52
CA VAL A 60 -14.02 -21.03 7.74
C VAL A 60 -13.69 -21.62 9.12
N THR A 61 -12.52 -22.23 9.28
CA THR A 61 -12.16 -22.91 10.53
C THR A 61 -12.10 -21.92 11.71
N GLY A 62 -12.41 -22.38 12.93
CA GLY A 62 -12.37 -21.51 14.12
C GLY A 62 -11.02 -20.79 14.31
N LEU A 63 -9.92 -21.41 13.87
CA LEU A 63 -8.59 -20.80 13.86
C LEU A 63 -8.51 -19.60 12.93
N GLU A 64 -8.99 -19.72 11.70
CA GLU A 64 -8.98 -18.63 10.71
C GLU A 64 -9.76 -17.40 11.24
N TYR A 65 -10.82 -17.57 12.02
CA TYR A 65 -11.50 -16.43 12.67
C TYR A 65 -10.66 -15.67 13.71
N LEU A 66 -9.69 -16.34 14.33
CA LEU A 66 -8.83 -15.76 15.37
C LEU A 66 -7.64 -14.96 14.80
N ILE A 67 -7.22 -15.26 13.57
CA ILE A 67 -6.04 -14.61 12.96
C ILE A 67 -6.38 -13.19 12.46
N GLY A 68 -7.66 -12.90 12.23
CA GLY A 68 -8.11 -11.58 11.76
C GLY A 68 -7.76 -10.45 12.72
N LEU A 69 -7.39 -9.29 12.18
CA LEU A 69 -7.11 -8.10 12.98
C LEU A 69 -8.39 -7.62 13.71
N PRO A 70 -8.34 -7.32 15.02
CA PRO A 70 -9.49 -6.80 15.75
C PRO A 70 -10.00 -5.47 15.17
N ASN A 71 -11.30 -5.21 15.18
CA ASN A 71 -11.84 -3.94 14.65
C ASN A 71 -11.24 -2.71 15.33
N VAL A 72 -10.93 -2.81 16.62
CA VAL A 72 -10.30 -1.75 17.42
C VAL A 72 -8.89 -1.40 16.92
N PHE A 73 -8.17 -2.34 16.30
CA PHE A 73 -6.85 -2.10 15.72
C PHE A 73 -6.90 -0.98 14.66
N TRP A 74 -7.92 -0.96 13.81
CA TRP A 74 -8.06 0.03 12.75
C TRP A 74 -8.28 1.44 13.28
N GLY A 75 -9.06 1.57 14.36
CA GLY A 75 -9.26 2.85 15.04
C GLY A 75 -7.96 3.39 15.64
N TRP A 76 -7.16 2.52 16.28
CA TRP A 76 -5.85 2.92 16.80
C TRP A 76 -4.86 3.27 15.70
N LEU A 77 -4.80 2.48 14.63
CA LEU A 77 -3.94 2.76 13.48
C LEU A 77 -4.31 4.10 12.84
N PHE A 78 -5.60 4.40 12.71
CA PHE A 78 -6.08 5.68 12.20
C PHE A 78 -5.56 6.86 13.04
N VAL A 79 -5.80 6.83 14.36
CA VAL A 79 -5.40 7.92 15.26
C VAL A 79 -3.88 8.06 15.29
N PHE A 80 -3.16 6.93 15.33
CA PHE A 80 -1.70 6.92 15.36
C PHE A 80 -1.10 7.47 14.06
N SER A 81 -1.58 7.03 12.90
CA SER A 81 -1.15 7.57 11.61
C SER A 81 -1.44 9.06 11.50
N TRP A 82 -2.60 9.53 11.96
CA TRP A 82 -2.94 10.96 11.93
C TRP A 82 -2.02 11.79 12.83
N PHE A 83 -1.69 11.28 14.02
CA PHE A 83 -0.70 11.88 14.90
C PHE A 83 0.67 11.98 14.24
N LEU A 84 1.16 10.92 13.60
CA LEU A 84 2.43 10.94 12.87
C LEU A 84 2.41 11.91 11.68
N TYR A 85 1.30 11.98 10.94
CA TYR A 85 1.12 12.97 9.88
C TYR A 85 1.16 14.41 10.41
N SER A 86 0.63 14.64 11.62
CA SER A 86 0.74 15.94 12.31
C SER A 86 2.18 16.31 12.63
N ILE A 87 3.00 15.33 13.05
CA ILE A 87 4.44 15.52 13.24
C ILE A 87 5.13 15.80 11.90
N ALA A 88 4.82 15.03 10.85
CA ALA A 88 5.38 15.23 9.51
C ALA A 88 5.07 16.64 8.98
N TYR A 89 3.84 17.12 9.17
CA TYR A 89 3.43 18.48 8.81
C TYR A 89 4.29 19.54 9.51
N ARG A 90 4.51 19.39 10.83
CA ARG A 90 5.38 20.31 11.57
C ARG A 90 6.84 20.23 11.08
N MET A 91 7.34 19.03 10.79
CA MET A 91 8.70 18.82 10.30
C MET A 91 8.91 19.42 8.92
N MET A 92 7.90 19.42 8.06
CA MET A 92 7.98 19.93 6.70
C MET A 92 8.43 21.38 6.63
N HIS A 93 7.96 22.23 7.55
CA HIS A 93 8.39 23.63 7.63
C HIS A 93 9.84 23.84 8.11
N ARG A 94 10.54 22.76 8.52
CA ARG A 94 11.91 22.76 9.06
C ARG A 94 12.89 21.87 8.30
N ASN A 95 12.42 20.85 7.60
CA ASN A 95 13.21 19.94 6.77
C ASN A 95 12.27 19.10 5.88
N ILE A 96 12.17 19.44 4.60
CA ILE A 96 11.24 18.81 3.66
C ILE A 96 11.60 17.34 3.43
N ILE A 97 12.90 17.03 3.30
CA ILE A 97 13.40 15.67 3.06
C ILE A 97 13.04 14.74 4.24
N LYS A 98 13.25 15.19 5.49
CA LYS A 98 12.88 14.41 6.68
C LYS A 98 11.38 14.22 6.82
N ALA A 99 10.59 15.24 6.48
CA ALA A 99 9.12 15.13 6.52
C ALA A 99 8.61 14.14 5.47
N TYR A 100 9.18 14.15 4.27
CA TYR A 100 8.83 13.21 3.22
C TYR A 100 9.25 11.77 3.56
N LEU A 101 10.40 11.60 4.22
CA LEU A 101 10.82 10.30 4.77
C LEU A 101 9.78 9.77 5.76
N LEU A 102 9.33 10.59 6.72
CA LEU A 102 8.29 10.18 7.67
C LEU A 102 6.97 9.86 6.97
N ASN A 103 6.56 10.64 5.95
CA ASN A 103 5.37 10.32 5.15
C ASN A 103 5.44 8.92 4.53
N GLN A 104 6.59 8.55 3.94
CA GLN A 104 6.77 7.21 3.37
C GLN A 104 6.74 6.10 4.44
N ILE A 105 7.27 6.34 5.64
CA ILE A 105 7.16 5.40 6.77
C ILE A 105 5.70 5.21 7.20
N ILE A 106 4.92 6.29 7.29
CA ILE A 106 3.51 6.22 7.67
C ILE A 106 2.72 5.41 6.63
N LEU A 107 2.96 5.65 5.33
CA LEU A 107 2.36 4.86 4.24
C LEU A 107 2.71 3.37 4.37
N LEU A 108 3.98 3.04 4.61
CA LEU A 108 4.43 1.65 4.79
C LEU A 108 3.71 0.96 5.95
N MET A 109 3.56 1.67 7.07
CA MET A 109 2.86 1.19 8.27
C MET A 109 1.38 0.87 8.03
N MET A 110 0.72 1.61 7.12
CA MET A 110 -0.68 1.35 6.75
C MET A 110 -0.81 0.25 5.69
N VAL A 111 0.07 0.21 4.70
CA VAL A 111 -0.02 -0.73 3.56
C VAL A 111 0.11 -2.19 4.02
N ILE A 112 0.97 -2.50 5.00
CA ILE A 112 1.18 -3.88 5.47
C ILE A 112 -0.11 -4.48 6.10
N PRO A 113 -0.76 -3.84 7.09
CA PRO A 113 -2.02 -4.32 7.64
C PRO A 113 -3.16 -4.37 6.62
N ILE A 114 -3.24 -3.39 5.70
CA ILE A 114 -4.24 -3.40 4.62
C ILE A 114 -4.05 -4.64 3.75
N TYR A 115 -2.83 -4.90 3.31
CA TYR A 115 -2.50 -6.05 2.47
C TYR A 115 -2.87 -7.37 3.12
N TYR A 116 -2.47 -7.56 4.39
CA TYR A 116 -2.84 -8.73 5.18
C TYR A 116 -4.37 -8.91 5.26
N SER A 117 -5.09 -7.83 5.53
CA SER A 117 -6.54 -7.89 5.80
C SER A 117 -7.38 -8.14 4.56
N ILE A 118 -6.94 -7.64 3.40
CA ILE A 118 -7.57 -7.97 2.12
C ILE A 118 -7.36 -9.47 1.83
N PHE A 119 -6.14 -9.98 2.02
CA PHE A 119 -5.84 -11.40 1.84
C PHE A 119 -6.68 -12.29 2.76
N TYR A 120 -6.82 -11.88 4.02
CA TYR A 120 -7.66 -12.51 5.02
C TYR A 120 -9.13 -12.52 4.60
N GLY A 121 -9.69 -11.36 4.24
CA GLY A 121 -11.10 -11.22 3.90
C GLY A 121 -11.52 -12.02 2.67
N ILE A 122 -10.63 -12.16 1.68
CA ILE A 122 -10.90 -12.97 0.48
C ILE A 122 -11.04 -14.45 0.82
N GLN A 123 -10.38 -14.96 1.86
CA GLN A 123 -10.45 -16.39 2.21
C GLN A 123 -11.87 -16.86 2.52
N PHE A 124 -12.74 -15.97 3.01
CA PHE A 124 -14.14 -16.30 3.31
C PHE A 124 -14.97 -16.66 2.08
N PHE A 125 -14.52 -16.24 0.90
CA PHE A 125 -15.19 -16.50 -0.38
C PHE A 125 -14.57 -17.68 -1.14
N VAL A 126 -13.56 -18.34 -0.55
CA VAL A 126 -12.85 -19.47 -1.17
C VAL A 126 -13.32 -20.78 -0.52
N PRO A 127 -14.12 -21.60 -1.23
CA PRO A 127 -14.72 -22.81 -0.64
C PRO A 127 -13.72 -23.91 -0.34
N PHE A 128 -12.72 -24.09 -1.21
CA PHE A 128 -11.78 -25.19 -1.09
C PHE A 128 -10.62 -24.84 -0.15
N LEU A 129 -10.43 -25.67 0.89
CA LEU A 129 -9.34 -25.52 1.85
C LEU A 129 -7.95 -25.51 1.17
N LEU A 130 -7.74 -26.37 0.17
CA LEU A 130 -6.47 -26.43 -0.57
C LEU A 130 -6.16 -25.11 -1.28
N VAL A 131 -7.17 -24.45 -1.85
CA VAL A 131 -6.99 -23.13 -2.50
C VAL A 131 -6.72 -22.05 -1.45
N ARG A 132 -7.36 -22.10 -0.27
CA ARG A 132 -7.05 -21.19 0.85
C ARG A 132 -5.60 -21.31 1.33
N VAL A 133 -5.12 -22.54 1.47
CA VAL A 133 -3.71 -22.81 1.84
C VAL A 133 -2.76 -22.27 0.77
N LEU A 134 -3.05 -22.48 -0.51
CA LEU A 134 -2.24 -21.93 -1.61
C LEU A 134 -2.24 -20.39 -1.61
N ASN A 135 -3.35 -19.75 -1.29
CA ASN A 135 -3.42 -18.29 -1.16
C ASN A 135 -2.55 -17.78 0.00
N TRP A 136 -2.57 -18.44 1.15
CA TRP A 136 -1.68 -18.10 2.27
C TRP A 136 -0.21 -18.30 1.91
N LEU A 137 0.13 -19.38 1.21
CA LEU A 137 1.49 -19.59 0.70
C LEU A 137 1.91 -18.48 -0.27
N MET A 138 1.02 -18.06 -1.17
CA MET A 138 1.26 -16.96 -2.09
C MET A 138 1.49 -15.63 -1.35
N PHE A 139 0.68 -15.36 -0.32
CA PHE A 139 0.87 -14.21 0.57
C PHE A 139 2.24 -14.24 1.25
N VAL A 140 2.61 -15.35 1.88
CA VAL A 140 3.92 -15.49 2.56
C VAL A 140 5.07 -15.34 1.56
N ALA A 141 4.97 -16.01 0.39
CA ALA A 141 5.98 -15.91 -0.66
C ALA A 141 6.16 -14.47 -1.16
N SER A 142 5.08 -13.69 -1.27
CA SER A 142 5.16 -12.27 -1.65
C SER A 142 5.91 -11.41 -0.63
N LEU A 143 5.68 -11.64 0.67
CA LEU A 143 6.38 -10.94 1.75
C LEU A 143 7.87 -11.29 1.76
N VAL A 144 8.18 -12.59 1.64
CA VAL A 144 9.57 -13.08 1.54
C VAL A 144 10.26 -12.48 0.33
N TYR A 145 9.59 -12.45 -0.83
CA TYR A 145 10.13 -11.86 -2.05
C TYR A 145 10.49 -10.37 -1.86
N VAL A 146 9.55 -9.60 -1.31
CA VAL A 146 9.75 -8.17 -1.07
C VAL A 146 10.86 -7.91 -0.04
N PHE A 147 10.90 -8.71 1.03
CA PHE A 147 11.95 -8.63 2.05
C PHE A 147 13.33 -8.99 1.48
N TRP A 148 13.41 -10.09 0.73
CA TRP A 148 14.64 -10.50 0.04
C TRP A 148 15.12 -9.42 -0.94
N HIS A 149 14.22 -8.82 -1.70
CA HIS A 149 14.55 -7.73 -2.62
C HIS A 149 15.08 -6.50 -1.88
N TYR A 150 14.53 -6.19 -0.69
CA TYR A 150 15.03 -5.13 0.18
C TYR A 150 16.45 -5.43 0.71
N VAL A 151 16.65 -6.63 1.27
CA VAL A 151 17.93 -7.03 1.89
C VAL A 151 19.04 -7.15 0.85
N SER A 152 18.75 -7.65 -0.34
CA SER A 152 19.73 -7.81 -1.42
C SER A 152 20.24 -6.50 -2.02
N LYS A 153 19.82 -5.33 -1.48
CA LYS A 153 20.21 -3.95 -1.90
C LYS A 153 20.17 -3.71 -3.41
N THR A 154 19.47 -4.55 -4.16
CA THR A 154 19.46 -4.51 -5.61
C THR A 154 18.42 -3.47 -6.01
N VAL A 155 18.79 -2.19 -5.90
CA VAL A 155 18.02 -1.04 -6.44
C VAL A 155 18.22 -0.95 -7.95
N GLN A 156 18.26 -2.11 -8.62
CA GLN A 156 18.23 -2.20 -10.06
C GLN A 156 17.04 -3.05 -10.46
N SER A 157 16.34 -2.54 -11.47
CA SER A 157 15.16 -3.08 -12.12
C SER A 157 15.24 -4.58 -12.39
N LEU A 158 14.82 -5.42 -11.44
CA LEU A 158 14.46 -6.81 -11.75
C LEU A 158 13.02 -6.91 -12.25
N PRO A 159 12.75 -7.87 -13.15
CA PRO A 159 11.87 -7.73 -14.30
C PRO A 159 10.62 -8.58 -14.14
N ILE A 160 9.96 -8.59 -12.98
CA ILE A 160 8.68 -9.33 -12.90
C ILE A 160 7.69 -8.73 -13.91
N SER A 161 7.70 -7.41 -14.06
CA SER A 161 6.95 -6.68 -15.09
C SER A 161 7.52 -6.83 -16.51
N SER A 162 8.78 -7.25 -16.71
CA SER A 162 9.37 -7.31 -18.05
C SER A 162 9.54 -8.73 -18.59
N ARG A 163 9.32 -9.77 -17.77
CA ARG A 163 9.22 -11.17 -18.22
C ARG A 163 7.78 -11.58 -18.53
N ILE A 164 6.80 -11.02 -17.83
CA ILE A 164 5.38 -11.21 -18.12
C ILE A 164 4.90 -9.96 -18.83
N THR A 165 4.62 -10.06 -20.13
CA THR A 165 4.04 -8.92 -20.86
C THR A 165 2.65 -8.62 -20.27
N SER A 166 2.27 -7.33 -20.22
CA SER A 166 0.91 -6.91 -19.80
C SER A 166 -0.17 -7.71 -20.53
N LYS A 167 0.09 -8.08 -21.79
CA LYS A 167 -0.73 -8.97 -22.61
C LYS A 167 -0.87 -10.37 -22.00
N GLN A 168 0.23 -11.05 -21.68
CA GLN A 168 0.20 -12.38 -21.07
C GLN A 168 -0.52 -12.38 -19.71
N LEU A 169 -0.29 -11.35 -18.89
CA LEU A 169 -0.96 -11.22 -17.59
C LEU A 169 -2.48 -11.04 -17.78
N SER A 170 -2.88 -10.12 -18.67
CA SER A 170 -4.29 -9.91 -18.99
C SER A 170 -4.96 -11.17 -19.54
N THR A 171 -4.27 -11.95 -20.39
CA THR A 171 -4.78 -13.22 -20.91
C THR A 171 -5.01 -14.25 -19.81
N VAL A 172 -4.03 -14.44 -18.91
CA VAL A 172 -4.17 -15.38 -17.80
C VAL A 172 -5.31 -14.97 -16.87
N LEU A 173 -5.42 -13.68 -16.53
CA LEU A 173 -6.51 -13.16 -15.69
C LEU A 173 -7.88 -13.33 -16.36
N LEU A 174 -7.98 -13.03 -17.66
CA LEU A 174 -9.23 -13.19 -18.43
C LEU A 174 -9.64 -14.66 -18.58
N VAL A 175 -8.69 -15.58 -18.76
CA VAL A 175 -8.97 -17.02 -18.83
C VAL A 175 -9.45 -17.54 -17.48
N LEU A 176 -8.78 -17.17 -16.37
CA LEU A 176 -9.21 -17.55 -15.02
C LEU A 176 -10.60 -17.00 -14.70
N TRP A 177 -10.87 -15.74 -15.05
CA TRP A 177 -12.20 -15.15 -14.93
C TRP A 177 -13.24 -15.91 -15.77
N GLY A 178 -12.95 -16.13 -17.05
CA GLY A 178 -13.89 -16.71 -18.01
C GLY A 178 -14.29 -18.13 -17.63
N ILE A 179 -13.33 -18.94 -17.16
CA ILE A 179 -13.60 -20.29 -16.64
C ILE A 179 -14.51 -20.21 -15.40
N SER A 180 -14.20 -19.30 -14.47
CA SER A 180 -15.00 -19.14 -13.24
C SER A 180 -16.41 -18.61 -13.54
N ALA A 181 -16.53 -17.67 -14.48
CA ALA A 181 -17.80 -17.06 -14.89
C ALA A 181 -18.68 -18.09 -15.59
N LEU A 182 -18.11 -18.84 -16.53
CA LEU A 182 -18.81 -19.91 -17.23
C LEU A 182 -19.27 -21.00 -16.24
N SER A 183 -18.40 -21.40 -15.30
CA SER A 183 -18.76 -22.34 -14.24
C SER A 183 -19.94 -21.85 -13.39
N SER A 184 -19.92 -20.58 -12.96
CA SER A 184 -21.01 -19.99 -12.17
C SER A 184 -22.32 -19.90 -12.96
N LEU A 185 -22.27 -19.56 -14.26
CA LEU A 185 -23.46 -19.50 -15.11
C LEU A 185 -24.03 -20.89 -15.42
N ILE A 186 -23.20 -21.93 -15.47
CA ILE A 186 -23.65 -23.33 -15.63
C ILE A 186 -24.36 -23.82 -14.35
N HIS A 187 -23.88 -23.41 -13.17
CA HIS A 187 -24.43 -23.87 -11.89
C HIS A 187 -25.66 -23.08 -11.45
N ASP A 188 -25.60 -21.75 -11.50
CA ASP A 188 -26.65 -20.84 -11.00
C ASP A 188 -27.61 -20.37 -12.12
N GLY A 189 -27.31 -20.68 -13.37
CA GLY A 189 -28.08 -20.22 -14.54
C GLY A 189 -27.95 -18.71 -14.80
N PHE A 190 -28.98 -18.12 -15.39
CA PHE A 190 -29.08 -16.66 -15.60
C PHE A 190 -29.78 -15.92 -14.45
N GLN A 191 -29.98 -16.58 -13.31
CA GLN A 191 -30.49 -15.91 -12.11
C GLN A 191 -29.30 -15.24 -11.41
N ASN A 192 -29.46 -13.98 -11.03
CA ASN A 192 -28.39 -13.20 -10.37
C ASN A 192 -27.06 -13.12 -11.15
N ILE A 193 -27.12 -12.96 -12.48
CA ILE A 193 -25.95 -12.84 -13.38
C ILE A 193 -24.88 -11.89 -12.81
N LEU A 194 -25.30 -10.74 -12.26
CA LEU A 194 -24.39 -9.77 -11.67
C LEU A 194 -23.57 -10.39 -10.53
N ALA A 195 -24.21 -11.11 -9.61
CA ALA A 195 -23.55 -11.75 -8.48
C ALA A 195 -22.62 -12.88 -8.95
N SER A 196 -23.07 -13.74 -9.85
CA SER A 196 -22.27 -14.83 -10.41
C SER A 196 -21.02 -14.30 -11.15
N VAL A 197 -21.18 -13.24 -11.94
CA VAL A 197 -20.07 -12.58 -12.66
C VAL A 197 -19.08 -11.89 -11.71
N LEU A 198 -19.57 -11.26 -10.65
CA LEU A 198 -18.71 -10.64 -9.62
C LEU A 198 -17.95 -11.70 -8.82
N LEU A 199 -18.62 -12.78 -8.41
CA LEU A 199 -18.00 -13.91 -7.70
C LEU A 199 -17.00 -14.65 -8.59
N ALA A 200 -17.20 -14.67 -9.90
CA ALA A 200 -16.25 -15.22 -10.85
C ALA A 200 -14.92 -14.46 -10.93
N ALA A 201 -14.85 -13.24 -10.41
CA ALA A 201 -13.59 -12.52 -10.25
C ALA A 201 -12.80 -12.94 -9.00
N MET A 202 -13.41 -13.69 -8.06
CA MET A 202 -12.75 -14.16 -6.83
C MET A 202 -11.37 -14.83 -7.05
N PRO A 203 -11.19 -15.70 -8.05
CA PRO A 203 -9.89 -16.34 -8.30
C PRO A 203 -8.78 -15.38 -8.78
N ILE A 204 -9.14 -14.21 -9.31
CA ILE A 204 -8.19 -13.22 -9.87
C ILE A 204 -7.69 -12.27 -8.78
N PHE A 205 -8.49 -12.02 -7.74
CA PHE A 205 -8.12 -11.05 -6.72
C PHE A 205 -6.79 -11.39 -6.04
N PRO A 206 -6.51 -12.62 -5.57
CA PRO A 206 -5.24 -12.93 -4.91
C PRO A 206 -3.99 -12.55 -5.73
N PRO A 207 -3.82 -13.00 -7.00
CA PRO A 207 -2.65 -12.60 -7.79
C PRO A 207 -2.63 -11.10 -8.11
N LEU A 208 -3.78 -10.46 -8.36
CA LEU A 208 -3.84 -9.03 -8.62
C LEU A 208 -3.38 -8.21 -7.40
N ILE A 209 -3.82 -8.60 -6.20
CA ILE A 209 -3.46 -7.95 -4.95
C ILE A 209 -1.97 -8.11 -4.66
N VAL A 210 -1.37 -9.28 -4.93
CA VAL A 210 0.09 -9.50 -4.82
C VAL A 210 0.85 -8.55 -5.73
N ILE A 211 0.41 -8.38 -6.97
CA ILE A 211 1.07 -7.49 -7.94
C ILE A 211 0.99 -6.04 -7.45
N VAL A 212 -0.21 -5.57 -7.12
CA VAL A 212 -0.43 -4.20 -6.63
C VAL A 212 0.39 -3.93 -5.37
N PHE A 213 0.39 -4.85 -4.42
CA PHE A 213 1.19 -4.76 -3.20
C PHE A 213 2.68 -4.70 -3.50
N THR A 214 3.19 -5.63 -4.32
CA THR A 214 4.62 -5.70 -4.65
C THR A 214 5.10 -4.43 -5.34
N LEU A 215 4.33 -3.88 -6.28
CA LEU A 215 4.64 -2.62 -6.96
C LEU A 215 4.63 -1.43 -5.99
N THR A 216 3.57 -1.32 -5.19
CA THR A 216 3.41 -0.23 -4.22
C THR A 216 4.53 -0.25 -3.18
N PHE A 217 4.77 -1.41 -2.58
CA PHE A 217 5.78 -1.60 -1.54
C PHE A 217 7.19 -1.35 -2.07
N ARG A 218 7.50 -1.84 -3.28
CA ARG A 218 8.78 -1.56 -3.94
C ARG A 218 8.98 -0.08 -4.20
N GLY A 219 7.94 0.63 -4.64
CA GLY A 219 7.95 2.08 -4.82
C GLY A 219 8.30 2.80 -3.51
N ILE A 220 7.57 2.49 -2.43
CA ILE A 220 7.80 3.08 -1.10
C ILE A 220 9.22 2.81 -0.60
N LEU A 221 9.70 1.55 -0.66
CA LEU A 221 11.05 1.19 -0.23
C LEU A 221 12.14 1.89 -1.05
N SER A 222 11.98 1.93 -2.36
CA SER A 222 12.91 2.60 -3.28
C SER A 222 13.05 4.08 -2.93
N THR A 223 11.94 4.75 -2.61
CA THR A 223 11.91 6.14 -2.17
C THR A 223 12.53 6.31 -0.78
N LEU A 224 12.24 5.40 0.16
CA LEU A 224 12.84 5.41 1.50
C LEU A 224 14.37 5.28 1.47
N LEU A 225 14.90 4.33 0.70
CA LEU A 225 16.34 4.14 0.55
C LEU A 225 17.00 5.39 -0.04
N ALA A 226 16.38 5.99 -1.07
CA ALA A 226 16.88 7.21 -1.68
C ALA A 226 16.84 8.40 -0.72
N LEU A 227 15.73 8.57 0.02
CA LEU A 227 15.59 9.61 1.04
C LEU A 227 16.58 9.44 2.19
N ASN A 228 16.92 8.21 2.55
CA ASN A 228 17.92 7.95 3.59
C ASN A 228 19.32 8.40 3.14
N VAL A 229 19.69 8.15 1.88
CA VAL A 229 20.94 8.66 1.28
C VAL A 229 20.92 10.18 1.22
N LEU A 230 19.82 10.78 0.74
CA LEU A 230 19.66 12.24 0.68
C LEU A 230 19.74 12.89 2.06
N ASN A 231 19.19 12.24 3.09
CA ASN A 231 19.19 12.72 4.46
C ASN A 231 20.56 12.63 5.13
N ALA A 232 21.44 11.72 4.68
CA ALA A 232 22.81 11.63 5.18
C ALA A 232 23.66 12.85 4.75
N ASP A 233 23.59 13.22 3.47
CA ASP A 233 24.42 14.29 2.87
C ASP A 233 23.59 15.46 2.29
N GLN A 234 22.68 16.01 3.11
CA GLN A 234 21.72 17.04 2.65
C GLN A 234 22.36 18.25 1.96
N GLU A 235 23.52 18.72 2.45
CA GLU A 235 24.15 19.94 1.94
C GLU A 235 24.86 19.72 0.59
N LYS A 236 25.37 18.51 0.36
CA LYS A 236 25.95 18.13 -0.93
C LYS A 236 24.87 18.19 -2.01
N TYR A 237 23.76 17.48 -1.79
CA TYR A 237 22.68 17.39 -2.77
C TYR A 237 21.96 18.72 -2.98
N ARG A 238 21.79 19.53 -1.93
CA ARG A 238 21.24 20.88 -2.09
C ARG A 238 22.07 21.72 -3.07
N LYS A 239 23.41 21.70 -2.94
CA LYS A 239 24.32 22.45 -3.82
C LYS A 239 24.39 21.85 -5.23
N GLU A 240 24.50 20.53 -5.32
CA GLU A 240 24.55 19.77 -6.57
C GLU A 240 23.33 20.03 -7.46
N PHE A 241 22.14 20.11 -6.85
CA PHE A 241 20.89 20.40 -7.57
C PHE A 241 20.48 21.88 -7.56
N GLY A 242 21.30 22.78 -7.01
CA GLY A 242 21.08 24.23 -7.09
C GLY A 242 19.92 24.80 -6.26
N TYR A 243 19.44 24.11 -5.22
CA TYR A 243 18.33 24.56 -4.40
C TYR A 243 18.73 25.61 -3.35
N SER A 244 17.87 26.58 -3.07
CA SER A 244 18.10 27.57 -2.00
C SER A 244 18.02 26.92 -0.60
N VAL A 245 18.65 27.55 0.40
CA VAL A 245 18.56 27.09 1.80
C VAL A 245 17.11 27.13 2.30
N GLU A 246 16.33 28.12 1.83
CA GLU A 246 14.91 28.26 2.12
C GLU A 246 14.08 27.13 1.54
N ASP A 247 14.29 26.79 0.27
CA ASP A 247 13.52 25.75 -0.42
C ASP A 247 13.85 24.35 0.07
N TRP A 248 15.04 24.16 0.65
CA TRP A 248 15.49 22.85 1.11
C TRP A 248 15.18 22.59 2.60
N TYR A 249 15.51 23.55 3.45
CA TYR A 249 15.32 23.43 4.89
C TYR A 249 14.05 24.14 5.38
N GLY A 250 13.44 25.01 4.59
CA GLY A 250 12.24 25.74 4.99
C GLY A 250 12.52 26.95 5.89
N LYS A 251 11.59 27.91 5.84
CA LYS A 251 11.65 29.20 6.54
C LYS A 251 11.82 29.11 8.07
N LYS A 252 11.43 28.00 8.69
CA LYS A 252 11.50 27.82 10.16
C LYS A 252 12.74 27.03 10.61
N SER A 253 13.62 26.61 9.70
CA SER A 253 14.83 25.87 10.04
C SER A 253 15.91 26.75 10.66
N GLN A 254 16.76 26.15 11.48
CA GLN A 254 17.93 26.84 12.06
C GLN A 254 18.91 27.27 10.97
N ARG A 255 19.19 26.41 9.98
CA ARG A 255 20.09 26.72 8.85
C ARG A 255 19.61 27.89 8.00
N TYR A 256 18.30 28.06 7.82
CA TYR A 256 17.77 29.23 7.14
C TYR A 256 17.99 30.51 7.96
N LYS A 257 17.75 30.46 9.28
CA LYS A 257 18.00 31.61 10.17
C LYS A 257 19.49 32.00 10.17
N GLU A 258 20.38 31.00 10.28
CA GLU A 258 21.83 31.19 10.20
C GLU A 258 22.25 31.79 8.84
N SER A 259 21.64 31.37 7.72
CA SER A 259 21.91 31.95 6.39
C SER A 259 21.49 33.42 6.26
N LEU A 260 20.56 33.88 7.11
CA LEU A 260 20.14 35.28 7.22
C LEU A 260 20.91 36.06 8.29
N GLY A 261 21.89 35.43 8.97
CA GLY A 261 22.63 36.04 10.09
C GLY A 261 21.79 36.24 11.35
N LYS A 262 20.73 35.44 11.55
CA LYS A 262 19.81 35.48 12.70
C LYS A 262 19.86 34.20 13.51
#